data_AF-A0AA91RKG9-F1
#
_entry.id   AF-A0AA91RKG9-F1
#
_cell.length_a   1.000
_cell.length_b   1.000
_cell.length_c   1.000
_cell.angle_alpha   90.00
_cell.angle_beta   90.00
_cell.angle_gamma   90.00
#
_symmetry.space_group_name_H-M   'P 1'
#
loop_
_entity.id
_entity.type
_entity.pdbx_description
1 polymer ?
#
loop_
_entity_poly.entity_id
_entity_poly.type
_entity_poly.pdbx_seq_one_letter_code
_entity_poly.pdbx_strand_id
1 'polypeptide(L)' 'MVLPPEWKDSERWLQRRLRRGLIGGYKVGHTWRMTQDDVDDLIAKHRNTTVRAERPSRQLSFTPTSRRKLRSAS' A
#
# COMPACT_ATOMS: atom_id res chain seq x y z
N MET A 1 -7.45 19.79 -10.48
CA MET A 1 -7.09 18.60 -9.68
C MET A 1 -5.73 18.13 -10.16
N VAL A 2 -4.69 18.23 -9.33
CA VAL A 2 -3.28 18.07 -9.73
C VAL A 2 -2.88 16.61 -9.60
N LEU A 3 -2.94 15.85 -10.69
CA LEU A 3 -2.31 14.53 -10.79
C LEU A 3 -1.00 14.67 -11.56
N PRO A 4 0.08 13.97 -11.18
CA PRO A 4 1.36 14.04 -11.87
C PRO A 4 1.23 13.64 -13.35
N PRO A 5 1.88 14.35 -14.29
CA PRO A 5 1.76 14.10 -15.74
C PRO A 5 2.23 12.71 -16.19
N GLU A 6 2.98 12.00 -15.36
CA GLU A 6 3.38 10.60 -15.59
C GLU A 6 2.22 9.60 -15.40
N TRP A 7 1.12 9.99 -14.73
CA TRP A 7 -0.06 9.13 -14.51
C TRP A 7 -1.04 9.18 -15.69
N LYS A 8 -0.55 8.84 -16.88
CA LYS A 8 -1.30 8.92 -18.14
C LYS A 8 -2.52 7.99 -18.24
N ASP A 9 -2.59 6.94 -17.42
CA ASP A 9 -3.61 5.89 -17.55
C ASP A 9 -4.46 5.67 -16.28
N SER A 10 -4.67 6.72 -15.48
CA SER A 10 -5.47 6.65 -14.24
C SER A 10 -6.89 6.10 -14.49
N GLU A 11 -7.53 6.51 -15.58
CA GLU A 11 -8.86 6.03 -15.94
C GLU A 11 -8.86 4.56 -16.40
N ARG A 12 -7.90 4.17 -17.25
CA ARG A 12 -7.76 2.79 -17.72
C ARG A 12 -7.40 1.84 -16.58
N TRP A 13 -6.64 2.32 -15.60
CA TRP A 13 -6.37 1.59 -14.37
C TRP A 13 -7.66 1.36 -13.57
N LEU A 14 -8.49 2.38 -13.42
CA LEU A 14 -9.74 2.30 -12.66
C LEU A 14 -10.72 1.35 -13.34
N GLN A 15 -10.92 1.50 -14.65
CA GLN A 15 -11.79 0.63 -15.45
C GLN A 15 -11.37 -0.84 -15.38
N ARG A 16 -10.06 -1.14 -15.44
CA ARG A 16 -9.56 -2.53 -15.33
C ARG A 16 -9.88 -3.15 -13.97
N ARG A 17 -9.80 -2.38 -12.89
CA ARG A 17 -10.07 -2.89 -11.53
C ARG A 17 -11.56 -3.06 -11.26
N LEU A 18 -12.39 -2.15 -11.76
CA LEU A 18 -13.85 -2.29 -11.74
C LEU A 18 -14.29 -3.53 -12.52
N ARG A 19 -13.76 -3.74 -13.74
CA ARG A 19 -14.06 -4.95 -14.53
C ARG A 19 -13.65 -6.25 -13.84
N ARG A 20 -12.60 -6.23 -13.00
CA ARG A 20 -12.14 -7.39 -12.23
C ARG A 20 -12.87 -7.58 -10.90
N GLY A 21 -13.79 -6.68 -10.52
CA GLY A 21 -14.49 -6.73 -9.24
C GLY A 21 -13.59 -6.46 -8.03
N LEU A 22 -12.42 -5.85 -8.23
CA LEU A 22 -11.47 -5.56 -7.15
C LEU A 22 -11.85 -4.32 -6.34
N ILE A 23 -12.69 -3.45 -6.91
CA ILE A 23 -13.12 -2.19 -6.33
C ILE A 23 -14.63 -2.04 -6.52
N GLY A 24 -15.29 -1.45 -5.52
CA GLY A 24 -16.73 -1.21 -5.53
C GLY A 24 -17.10 -0.18 -6.59
N GLY A 25 -18.26 -0.36 -7.21
CA GLY A 25 -18.78 0.52 -8.24
C GLY A 25 -19.80 -0.20 -9.11
N TYR A 26 -20.66 0.58 -9.75
CA TYR A 26 -21.75 0.08 -10.57
C TYR A 26 -21.69 0.66 -11.98
N LYS A 27 -22.21 -0.12 -12.93
CA LYS A 27 -22.18 0.25 -14.34
C LYS A 27 -23.48 0.96 -14.73
N VAL A 28 -23.36 2.15 -15.30
CA VAL A 28 -24.47 2.92 -15.88
C VAL A 28 -24.20 3.11 -17.36
N GLY A 29 -24.87 2.33 -18.20
CA GLY A 29 -24.63 2.32 -19.65
C GLY A 29 -23.19 1.90 -19.97
N HIS A 30 -22.42 2.81 -20.60
CA HIS A 30 -21.00 2.60 -20.92
C HIS A 30 -20.03 3.15 -19.87
N THR A 31 -20.56 3.80 -18.83
CA THR A 31 -19.76 4.50 -17.82
C THR A 31 -19.82 3.75 -16.50
N TRP A 32 -18.68 3.64 -15.84
CA TRP A 32 -18.65 3.19 -14.45
C TRP A 32 -18.86 4.38 -13.53
N ARG A 33 -19.74 4.20 -12.54
CA ARG A 33 -19.94 5.18 -11.46
C ARG A 33 -19.63 4.52 -10.13
N MET A 34 -19.17 5.34 -9.22
CA MET A 34 -18.89 4.95 -7.84
C MET A 34 -19.75 5.85 -6.95
N THR A 35 -20.36 5.26 -5.93
CA THR A 35 -20.97 6.02 -4.85
C THR A 35 -19.87 6.62 -3.96
N GLN A 36 -20.25 7.55 -3.09
CA GLN A 36 -19.30 8.09 -2.11
C GLN A 36 -18.75 6.99 -1.19
N ASP A 37 -19.59 6.00 -0.84
CA ASP A 37 -19.22 4.83 -0.06
C ASP A 37 -18.14 3.99 -0.77
N ASP A 38 -18.36 3.67 -2.06
CA ASP A 38 -17.38 2.93 -2.88
C ASP A 38 -16.01 3.65 -2.95
N VAL A 39 -16.03 4.99 -2.96
CA VAL A 39 -14.81 5.80 -2.97
C VAL A 39 -14.10 5.78 -1.62
N ASP A 40 -14.85 5.90 -0.52
CA ASP A 40 -14.28 5.80 0.84
C ASP A 40 -13.64 4.43 1.06
N ASP A 41 -14.34 3.39 0.63
CA ASP A 41 -13.90 2.00 0.71
C ASP A 41 -12.63 1.75 -0.14
N LEU A 42 -12.56 2.36 -1.34
CA LEU A 42 -11.38 2.34 -2.20
C LEU A 42 -10.19 3.03 -1.52
N ILE A 43 -10.43 4.22 -0.96
CA ILE A 43 -9.43 4.99 -0.24
C ILE A 43 -8.95 4.17 0.96
N ALA A 44 -9.83 3.60 1.77
CA ALA A 44 -9.47 2.78 2.92
C ALA A 44 -8.58 1.59 2.53
N LYS A 45 -8.91 0.87 1.45
CA LYS A 45 -8.15 -0.29 0.96
C LYS A 45 -6.76 0.05 0.41
N HIS A 46 -6.60 1.22 -0.21
CA HIS A 46 -5.35 1.62 -0.88
C HIS A 46 -4.60 2.73 -0.15
N ARG A 47 -5.15 3.24 0.94
CA ARG A 47 -4.45 4.16 1.83
C ARG A 47 -3.22 3.43 2.30
N ASN A 48 -2.05 4.00 2.00
CA ASN A 48 -0.80 3.55 2.58
C ASN A 48 -0.83 3.94 4.05
N THR A 49 -1.57 3.14 4.82
CA THR A 49 -1.59 3.17 6.25
C THR A 49 -0.24 2.64 6.66
N THR A 50 0.74 3.53 6.66
CA THR A 50 1.75 3.57 7.69
C THR A 50 1.05 3.82 9.03
N VAL A 51 0.09 2.96 9.42
CA VAL A 51 0.19 2.38 10.74
C VAL A 51 1.60 1.84 10.71
N ARG A 52 2.47 2.58 11.39
CA ARG A 52 3.59 2.07 12.14
C ARG A 52 3.13 0.73 12.70
N ALA A 53 3.20 -0.31 11.88
CA ALA A 53 3.34 -1.66 12.33
C ALA A 53 4.61 -1.51 13.14
N GLU A 54 4.45 -1.41 14.45
CA GLU A 54 5.53 -1.71 15.36
C GLU A 54 6.01 -3.07 14.88
N ARG A 55 7.05 -3.06 14.05
CA ARG A 55 7.84 -4.24 13.78
C ARG A 55 8.05 -4.80 15.18
N PRO A 56 7.60 -6.03 15.51
CA PRO A 56 7.97 -6.61 16.78
C PRO A 56 9.47 -6.41 16.83
N SER A 57 9.92 -5.64 17.82
CA SER A 57 11.31 -5.24 17.95
C SER A 57 12.08 -6.52 17.75
N ARG A 58 12.81 -6.58 16.63
CA ARG A 58 13.62 -7.74 16.31
C ARG A 58 14.58 -7.79 17.47
N GLN A 59 14.26 -8.59 18.48
CA GLN A 59 15.12 -8.81 19.61
C GLN A 59 16.36 -9.35 18.95
N LEU A 60 17.36 -8.48 18.85
CA LEU A 60 18.70 -8.82 18.46
C LEU A 60 19.22 -9.67 19.62
N SER A 61 18.79 -10.92 19.65
CA SER A 61 19.51 -11.96 20.37
C SER A 61 20.83 -12.09 19.62
N PHE A 62 21.80 -11.29 20.07
CA PHE A 62 23.20 -11.46 19.70
C PHE A 62 23.55 -12.91 20.00
N THR A 63 23.82 -13.68 18.95
CA THR A 63 24.36 -15.02 19.11
C THR A 63 25.76 -14.90 19.74
N PRO A 64 26.16 -15.85 20.60
CA PRO A 64 27.38 -15.77 21.42
C PRO A 64 28.69 -15.63 20.62
N THR A 65 28.67 -15.83 19.30
CA THR A 65 29.83 -15.71 18.42
C THR A 65 30.33 -14.26 18.22
N SER A 66 29.53 -13.23 18.55
CA SER A 66 29.95 -11.82 18.40
C SER A 66 30.80 -11.27 19.56
N ARG A 67 31.21 -12.10 20.54
CA ARG A 67 32.04 -11.66 21.68
C ARG A 67 33.56 -11.66 21.41
N ARG A 68 34.02 -12.25 20.29
CA ARG A 68 35.45 -12.48 20.03
C ARG A 68 36.10 -11.45 19.10
N LYS A 69 35.72 -10.17 19.17
CA LYS A 69 36.39 -9.10 18.41
C LYS A 69 36.56 -7.77 19.17
N LEU A 70 36.65 -7.83 20.50
CA LEU A 70 36.91 -6.65 21.35
C LEU A 70 38.04 -6.86 22.39
N ARG A 71 38.82 -7.95 22.33
CA ARG A 71 39.90 -8.25 23.30
C ARG A 71 41.29 -8.47 22.67
N SER A 72 41.60 -7.78 21.58
CA SER A 72 42.94 -7.83 20.99
C SER A 72 43.23 -6.52 20.26
N ALA A 73 43.32 -5.46 21.05
CA ALA A 73 44.04 -4.23 20.75
C ALA A 73 44.46 -3.65 22.12
N SER A 74 45.51 -4.25 22.67
CA SER A 74 46.33 -3.69 23.76
C SER A 74 47.77 -3.81 23.31
#